data_AF-A0A7S0HLJ7-F1
#
_entry.id   AF-A0A7S0HLJ7-F1
#
_cell.length_a   1.000
_cell.length_b   1.000
_cell.length_c   1.000
_cell.angle_alpha   90.00
_cell.angle_beta   90.00
_cell.angle_gamma   90.00
#
_symmetry.space_group_name_H-M   'P 1'
#
loop_
_entity.id
_entity.type
_entity.pdbx_description
1 polymer ?
#
loop_
_entity_poly.entity_id
_entity_poly.type
_entity_poly.pdbx_seq_one_letter_code
_entity_poly.pdbx_strand_id
1 'polypeptide(L)'
;IPFILEYERRYYNALEDRVLNLSGMDLNEIPFEVAKVPKLHSIILDENNLEKLSTKGSDVLSSIPALKALSLSKNPWTNVLLDSLQKLSTLESFVFDFIAFKQLGD
;
A
#
# COMPACT_ATOMS: atom_id res chain seq x y z
N ILE A 1 -3.69 2.05 -21.58
CA ILE A 1 -4.93 1.50 -20.97
C ILE A 1 -5.46 2.57 -20.01
N PRO A 2 -6.75 2.91 -20.02
CA PRO A 2 -7.35 3.80 -19.02
C PRO A 2 -7.02 3.35 -17.60
N PHE A 3 -6.75 4.31 -16.71
CA PHE A 3 -6.37 4.04 -15.33
C PHE A 3 -7.25 2.98 -14.63
N ILE A 4 -8.58 3.15 -14.71
CA ILE A 4 -9.56 2.26 -14.08
C ILE A 4 -9.48 0.84 -14.62
N LEU A 5 -9.32 0.68 -15.93
CA LEU A 5 -9.22 -0.66 -16.54
C LEU A 5 -7.93 -1.37 -16.12
N GLU A 6 -6.84 -0.62 -15.93
CA GLU A 6 -5.60 -1.18 -15.42
C GLU A 6 -5.73 -1.58 -13.94
N TYR A 7 -6.39 -0.75 -13.13
CA TYR A 7 -6.71 -1.08 -11.74
C TYR A 7 -7.52 -2.37 -11.64
N GLU A 8 -8.64 -2.44 -12.36
CA GLU A 8 -9.52 -3.62 -12.36
C GLU A 8 -8.77 -4.87 -12.80
N ARG A 9 -7.96 -4.76 -13.86
CA ARG A 9 -7.12 -5.88 -14.33
C ARG A 9 -6.22 -6.41 -13.22
N ARG A 10 -5.50 -5.53 -12.53
CA ARG A 10 -4.60 -5.94 -11.43
C ARG A 10 -5.37 -6.47 -10.22
N TYR A 11 -6.54 -5.91 -9.94
CA TYR A 11 -7.45 -6.41 -8.89
C TYR A 11 -7.92 -7.84 -9.19
N TYR A 12 -8.37 -8.12 -10.41
CA TYR A 12 -8.83 -9.45 -10.80
C TYR A 12 -7.69 -10.48 -10.81
N ASN A 13 -6.49 -10.09 -11.24
CA ASN A 13 -5.31 -10.96 -11.13
C ASN A 13 -5.02 -11.33 -9.66
N ALA A 14 -5.15 -10.35 -8.76
CA ALA A 14 -4.94 -10.56 -7.33
C ALA A 14 -5.92 -11.55 -6.68
N LEU A 15 -7.08 -11.81 -7.31
CA LEU A 15 -8.01 -12.86 -6.86
C LEU A 15 -7.40 -14.27 -7.02
N GLU A 16 -6.48 -14.45 -7.96
CA GLU A 16 -5.85 -15.73 -8.28
C GLU A 16 -4.51 -15.88 -7.55
N ASP A 17 -3.61 -14.90 -7.70
CA ASP A 17 -2.23 -14.98 -7.20
C ASP A 17 -2.06 -14.44 -5.76
N ARG A 18 -3.08 -13.75 -5.23
CA ARG A 18 -3.11 -13.14 -3.89
C ARG A 18 -2.05 -12.05 -3.69
N VAL A 19 -1.54 -11.50 -4.79
CA VAL A 19 -0.57 -10.41 -4.82
C VAL A 19 -1.17 -9.25 -5.59
N LEU A 20 -1.47 -8.16 -4.87
CA LEU A 20 -2.02 -6.97 -5.49
C LEU A 20 -0.91 -5.95 -5.73
N ASN A 21 -0.48 -5.82 -6.99
CA ASN A 21 0.49 -4.80 -7.38
C ASN A 21 -0.24 -3.54 -7.87
N LEU A 22 -0.20 -2.47 -7.09
CA LEU A 22 -0.73 -1.15 -7.46
C LEU A 22 0.38 -0.13 -7.66
N SER A 23 1.58 -0.58 -8.05
CA SER A 23 2.72 0.34 -8.23
C SER A 23 2.52 1.27 -9.42
N GLY A 24 2.99 2.51 -9.31
CA GLY A 24 2.94 3.48 -10.41
C GLY A 24 1.52 3.88 -10.81
N MET A 25 0.59 3.89 -9.86
CA MET A 25 -0.83 4.19 -10.09
C MET A 25 -1.23 5.58 -9.57
N ASP A 26 -0.25 6.46 -9.30
CA ASP A 26 -0.50 7.82 -8.80
C ASP A 26 -1.48 7.86 -7.62
N LEU A 27 -1.48 6.81 -6.79
CA LEU A 27 -2.42 6.68 -5.68
C LEU A 27 -2.06 7.68 -4.58
N ASN A 28 -3.07 8.43 -4.13
CA ASN A 28 -2.96 9.28 -2.94
C ASN A 28 -3.46 8.57 -1.67
N GLU A 29 -4.28 7.53 -1.84
CA GLU A 29 -4.80 6.69 -0.76
C GLU A 29 -4.96 5.24 -1.23
N ILE A 30 -5.07 4.30 -0.28
CA ILE A 30 -5.33 2.89 -0.57
C ILE A 30 -6.85 2.70 -0.68
N PRO A 31 -7.39 2.23 -1.83
CA PRO A 31 -8.82 1.98 -1.97
C PRO A 31 -9.32 0.92 -1.00
N PHE A 32 -10.50 1.10 -0.41
CA PHE A 32 -11.02 0.18 0.60
C PHE A 32 -11.34 -1.21 0.02
N GLU A 33 -11.59 -1.30 -1.28
CA GLU A 33 -11.85 -2.54 -2.00
C GLU A 33 -10.65 -3.49 -1.97
N VAL A 34 -9.44 -2.98 -1.78
CA VAL A 34 -8.23 -3.79 -1.57
C VAL A 34 -8.45 -4.81 -0.44
N ALA A 35 -9.15 -4.41 0.63
CA ALA A 35 -9.44 -5.30 1.75
C ALA A 35 -10.47 -6.41 1.43
N LYS A 36 -11.15 -6.31 0.29
CA LYS A 36 -12.10 -7.32 -0.18
C LYS A 36 -11.44 -8.39 -1.04
N VAL A 37 -10.17 -8.24 -1.42
CA VAL A 37 -9.44 -9.28 -2.16
C VAL A 37 -9.28 -10.50 -1.23
N PRO A 38 -9.92 -11.64 -1.56
CA PRO A 38 -9.96 -12.78 -0.68
C PRO A 38 -8.56 -13.38 -0.53
N LYS A 39 -8.15 -13.57 0.73
CA LYS A 39 -6.84 -14.15 1.06
C LYS A 39 -5.67 -13.35 0.47
N LEU A 40 -5.77 -12.02 0.34
CA LEU A 40 -4.63 -11.22 -0.11
C LEU A 40 -3.44 -11.40 0.86
N HIS A 41 -2.28 -11.79 0.34
CA HIS A 41 -1.06 -12.03 1.14
C HIS A 41 -0.04 -10.93 0.97
N SER A 42 0.03 -10.32 -0.21
CA SER A 42 1.05 -9.32 -0.53
C SER A 42 0.45 -8.14 -1.26
N ILE A 43 0.91 -6.95 -0.90
CA ILE A 43 0.55 -5.72 -1.62
C ILE A 43 1.82 -4.93 -1.96
N ILE A 44 1.89 -4.45 -3.19
CA ILE A 44 3.00 -3.65 -3.70
C ILE A 44 2.43 -2.31 -4.11
N LEU A 45 2.81 -1.26 -3.40
CA LEU A 45 2.30 0.12 -3.54
C LEU A 45 3.41 1.08 -3.93
N ASP A 46 4.46 0.58 -4.57
CA ASP A 46 5.65 1.35 -4.90
C ASP A 46 5.33 2.46 -5.90
N GLU A 47 6.12 3.54 -5.90
CA GLU A 47 5.99 4.62 -6.90
C GLU A 47 4.58 5.21 -6.98
N ASN A 48 3.96 5.44 -5.82
CA ASN A 48 2.71 6.17 -5.71
C ASN A 48 2.95 7.51 -4.98
N ASN A 49 1.87 8.24 -4.73
CA ASN A 49 1.90 9.51 -4.01
C ASN A 49 1.25 9.37 -2.63
N LEU A 50 1.57 8.28 -1.91
CA LEU A 50 1.02 7.97 -0.59
C LEU A 50 1.60 8.85 0.53
N GLU A 51 1.68 10.16 0.30
CA GLU A 51 2.16 11.19 1.24
C GLU A 51 1.46 11.10 2.60
N LYS A 52 0.20 10.65 2.53
CA LYS A 52 -0.64 10.31 3.66
C LYS A 52 -1.17 8.90 3.46
N LEU A 53 -0.38 7.89 3.81
CA LEU A 53 -0.96 6.69 4.39
C LEU A 53 -1.59 7.14 5.72
N SER A 54 -2.76 7.76 5.61
CA SER A 54 -3.52 8.26 6.74
C SER A 54 -3.89 7.08 7.63
N THR A 55 -4.40 7.37 8.81
CA THR A 55 -5.06 6.37 9.66
C THR A 55 -5.97 5.45 8.84
N LYS A 56 -6.71 5.99 7.86
CA LYS A 56 -7.57 5.21 6.95
C LYS A 56 -6.83 4.18 6.12
N GLY A 57 -5.68 4.52 5.52
CA GLY A 57 -4.90 3.58 4.71
C GLY A 57 -4.35 2.42 5.56
N SER A 58 -3.87 2.74 6.77
CA SER A 58 -3.47 1.69 7.73
C SER A 58 -4.66 0.86 8.24
N ASP A 59 -5.85 1.45 8.37
CA ASP A 59 -7.05 0.73 8.78
C ASP A 59 -7.47 -0.27 7.68
N VAL A 60 -7.39 0.13 6.40
CA VAL A 60 -7.60 -0.80 5.27
C VAL A 60 -6.59 -1.95 5.33
N LEU A 61 -5.30 -1.66 5.42
CA LEU A 61 -4.26 -2.70 5.44
C LEU A 61 -4.37 -3.63 6.66
N SER A 62 -4.66 -3.09 7.86
CA SER A 62 -4.84 -3.88 9.08
C SER A 62 -6.12 -4.73 9.08
N SER A 63 -7.11 -4.37 8.27
CA SER A 63 -8.33 -5.16 8.09
C SER A 63 -8.12 -6.40 7.20
N ILE A 64 -6.95 -6.56 6.59
CA ILE A 64 -6.62 -7.69 5.71
C ILE A 64 -5.99 -8.81 6.55
N PRO A 65 -6.75 -9.85 6.94
CA PRO A 65 -6.31 -10.81 7.96
C PRO A 65 -5.12 -11.68 7.54
N ALA A 66 -4.88 -11.80 6.24
CA ALA A 66 -3.82 -12.62 5.67
C ALA A 66 -2.63 -11.80 5.13
N LEU A 67 -2.61 -10.48 5.32
CA LEU A 67 -1.54 -9.64 4.77
C LEU A 67 -0.21 -9.92 5.47
N LYS A 68 0.77 -10.44 4.72
CA LYS A 68 2.10 -10.81 5.20
C LYS A 68 3.22 -9.94 4.64
N ALA A 69 3.05 -9.41 3.43
CA ALA A 69 4.06 -8.59 2.78
C ALA A 69 3.49 -7.26 2.30
N LEU A 70 4.21 -6.17 2.57
CA LEU A 70 3.89 -4.83 2.12
C LEU A 70 5.14 -4.17 1.55
N SER A 71 5.04 -3.63 0.34
CA SER A 71 6.05 -2.74 -0.24
C SER A 71 5.47 -1.35 -0.45
N LEU A 72 6.19 -0.34 0.02
CA LEU A 72 5.81 1.09 -0.06
C LEU A 72 6.94 1.96 -0.65
N SER A 73 7.89 1.36 -1.36
CA SER A 73 9.09 2.02 -1.85
C SER A 73 8.76 3.20 -2.77
N LYS A 74 9.62 4.23 -2.76
CA LYS A 74 9.48 5.40 -3.64
C LYS A 74 8.12 6.13 -3.51
N ASN A 75 7.55 6.14 -2.30
CA ASN A 75 6.47 7.05 -1.92
C ASN A 75 7.03 8.26 -1.13
N PRO A 76 6.35 9.41 -1.09
CA PRO A 76 6.75 10.54 -0.26
C PRO A 76 6.50 10.23 1.23
N TRP A 77 7.56 9.95 1.98
CA TRP A 77 7.46 9.55 3.40
C TRP A 77 7.17 10.74 4.32
N THR A 78 6.28 10.54 5.30
CA THR A 78 6.10 11.43 6.46
C THR A 78 6.16 10.62 7.76
N ASN A 79 6.55 11.23 8.87
CA ASN A 79 6.61 10.55 10.18
C ASN A 79 5.25 9.94 10.59
N VAL A 80 4.14 10.54 10.17
CA VAL A 80 2.76 10.07 10.42
C VAL A 80 2.50 8.68 9.84
N LEU A 81 3.17 8.35 8.72
CA LEU A 81 3.03 7.05 8.08
C LEU A 81 3.62 5.94 8.95
N LEU A 82 4.78 6.17 9.59
CA LEU A 82 5.47 5.18 10.43
C LEU A 82 4.62 4.77 11.64
N ASP A 83 3.96 5.72 12.30
CA ASP A 83 3.07 5.43 13.43
C ASP A 83 1.88 4.56 13.01
N SER A 84 1.37 4.79 11.80
CA SER A 84 0.22 4.08 11.27
C SER A 84 0.56 2.62 10.91
N LEU A 85 1.82 2.30 10.59
CA LEU A 85 2.27 0.94 10.31
C LEU A 85 2.32 0.04 11.55
N GLN A 86 2.36 0.60 12.77
CA GLN A 86 2.35 -0.19 14.01
C GLN A 86 1.08 -1.04 14.16
N LYS A 87 -0.01 -0.68 13.47
CA LYS A 87 -1.27 -1.44 13.46
C LYS A 87 -1.21 -2.74 12.65
N LEU A 88 -0.19 -2.90 11.79
CA LEU A 88 -0.10 -4.02 10.84
C LEU A 88 0.54 -5.25 11.48
N SER A 89 -0.11 -5.80 12.51
CA SER A 89 0.42 -6.88 13.36
C SER A 89 0.63 -8.22 12.65
N THR A 90 0.07 -8.39 11.44
CA THR A 90 0.20 -9.61 10.64
C THR A 90 1.40 -9.61 9.70
N LEU A 91 2.04 -8.45 9.49
CA LEU A 91 3.15 -8.30 8.54
C LEU A 91 4.37 -9.08 9.01
N GLU A 92 4.92 -9.86 8.08
CA GLU A 92 6.16 -10.62 8.24
C GLU A 92 7.30 -9.99 7.43
N SER A 93 6.96 -9.27 6.36
CA SER A 93 7.91 -8.58 5.49
C SER A 93 7.42 -7.17 5.16
N PHE A 94 8.29 -6.19 5.37
CA PHE A 94 8.04 -4.80 5.00
C PHE A 94 9.23 -4.27 4.20
N VAL A 95 8.97 -3.82 2.98
CA VAL A 95 9.98 -3.27 2.07
C VAL A 95 9.70 -1.78 1.88
N PHE A 96 10.73 -0.97 2.11
CA PHE A 96 10.70 0.46 1.88
C PHE A 96 12.08 0.93 1.40
N ASP A 97 12.11 1.75 0.34
CA ASP A 97 13.31 2.43 -0.14
C ASP A 97 13.00 3.89 -0.54
N PHE A 98 14.00 4.75 -0.37
CA PHE A 98 13.85 6.20 -0.22
C PHE A 98 13.85 6.99 -1.55
N ILE A 99 12.99 8.02 -1.66
CA ILE A 99 13.26 9.23 -2.48
C ILE A 99 13.18 10.45 -1.55
N ALA A 100 14.34 11.13 -1.39
CA ALA A 100 14.62 12.38 -0.69
C ALA A 100 13.96 12.61 0.69
N PHE A 101 14.72 12.47 1.79
CA PHE A 101 14.30 13.00 3.09
C PHE A 101 14.24 14.52 2.88
N LYS A 102 13.05 15.07 2.64
CA LYS A 102 12.86 16.51 2.82
C LYS A 102 12.89 16.70 4.32
N GLN A 103 14.09 16.94 4.83
CA GLN A 103 14.33 17.38 6.20
C GLN A 103 13.37 18.55 6.41
N LEU A 104 12.28 18.32 7.13
CA LEU A 104 11.49 19.40 7.71
C LEU A 104 12.44 20.02 8.72
N GLY A 105 13.05 21.15 8.32
CA GLY A 105 13.98 21.88 9.17
C GLY A 105 13.32 22.25 10.49
N ASP A 106 14.17 22.19 11.53
CA ASP A 106 14.06 22.70 12.91
C ASP A 106 12.69 23.18 13.44
#